data_AF-A0A0S9C9K0-F1
#
_entry.id   AF-A0A0S9C9K0-F1
#
_cell.length_a   1.000
_cell.length_b   1.000
_cell.length_c   1.000
_cell.angle_alpha   90.00
_cell.angle_beta   90.00
_cell.angle_gamma   90.00
#
_symmetry.space_group_name_H-M   'P 1'
#
loop_
_entity.id
_entity.type
_entity.pdbx_description
1 polymer ?
#
loop_
_entity_poly.entity_id
_entity_poly.type
_entity_poly.pdbx_seq_one_letter_code
_entity_poly.pdbx_strand_id
1 'polypeptide(L)' 'MTPESEPLEAAAAERPLFAVAKGDPTPEELAALSAVVLSLDSGAAPAPEKPGARHWIRRQQLQLAPRPGPGSWKRSRG' A
#
# COMPACT_ATOMS: atom_id res chain seq x y z
N MET A 1 -46.95 4.49 -2.22
CA MET A 1 -45.82 5.02 -3.01
C MET A 1 -44.87 5.71 -2.05
N THR A 2 -44.01 4.90 -1.41
CA THR A 2 -42.72 5.27 -0.80
C THR A 2 -42.17 3.98 -0.17
N PRO A 3 -40.99 3.47 -0.58
CA PRO A 3 -40.34 2.42 0.17
C PRO A 3 -39.79 3.01 1.48
N GLU A 4 -40.12 2.39 2.61
CA GLU A 4 -39.37 2.55 3.85
C GLU A 4 -37.97 2.00 3.61
N SER A 5 -37.03 2.90 3.34
CA SER A 5 -35.61 2.57 3.35
C SER A 5 -35.22 2.30 4.80
N GLU A 6 -34.85 1.04 5.06
CA GLU A 6 -34.33 0.58 6.34
C GLU A 6 -33.20 1.48 6.84
N PRO A 7 -33.10 1.73 8.16
CA PRO A 7 -31.95 2.42 8.69
C PRO A 7 -30.77 1.49 8.46
N LEU A 8 -29.84 1.89 7.57
CA LEU A 8 -28.56 1.22 7.46
C LEU A 8 -27.98 1.16 8.87
N GLU A 9 -27.96 -0.06 9.39
CA GLU A 9 -27.23 -0.49 10.58
C GLU A 9 -25.97 0.39 10.68
N ALA A 10 -25.83 1.07 11.81
CA ALA A 10 -24.63 1.81 12.13
C ALA A 10 -23.45 0.81 12.17
N ALA A 11 -22.85 0.56 11.01
CA ALA A 11 -21.61 -0.17 10.89
C ALA A 11 -20.62 0.59 11.76
N ALA A 12 -20.18 -0.07 12.84
CA ALA A 12 -19.04 0.37 13.64
C ALA A 12 -18.01 0.95 12.68
N ALA A 13 -17.48 2.14 12.97
CA ALA A 13 -16.55 2.85 12.09
C ALA A 13 -15.25 2.02 11.92
N GLU A 14 -15.33 0.99 11.07
CA GLU A 14 -14.22 0.22 10.58
C GLU A 14 -13.39 1.20 9.78
N ARG A 15 -12.12 1.31 10.17
CA ARG A 15 -11.18 2.17 9.44
C ARG A 15 -11.17 1.70 7.98
N PRO A 16 -11.33 2.61 7.01
CA PRO A 16 -11.38 2.24 5.60
C PRO A 16 -10.07 1.54 5.21
N LEU A 17 -10.17 0.45 4.42
CA LEU A 17 -9.01 -0.34 3.98
C LEU A 17 -8.01 0.51 3.18
N PHE A 18 -8.52 1.39 2.33
CA PHE A 18 -7.76 2.40 1.60
C PHE A 18 -8.69 3.56 1.18
N ALA A 19 -8.11 4.67 0.73
CA ALA A 19 -8.85 5.83 0.24
C ALA A 19 -8.26 6.34 -1.09
N VAL A 20 -9.12 6.89 -1.95
CA VAL A 20 -8.72 7.48 -3.23
C VAL A 20 -8.34 8.94 -3.01
N ALA A 21 -7.06 9.30 -3.19
CA ALA A 21 -6.58 10.66 -3.00
C ALA A 21 -6.85 11.59 -4.20
N LYS A 22 -7.00 11.03 -5.41
CA LYS A 22 -7.22 11.78 -6.65
C LYS A 22 -7.91 10.91 -7.71
N GLY A 23 -8.78 11.54 -8.51
CA GLY A 23 -9.51 10.90 -9.60
C GLY A 23 -10.90 10.42 -9.18
N ASP A 24 -11.65 9.90 -10.14
CA ASP A 24 -12.98 9.31 -9.95
C ASP A 24 -13.00 7.92 -10.60
N PRO A 25 -12.49 6.89 -9.90
CA PRO A 25 -12.38 5.55 -10.46
C PRO A 25 -13.76 4.90 -10.57
N THR A 26 -13.93 4.03 -11.57
CA THR A 26 -15.19 3.32 -11.71
C THR A 26 -15.35 2.25 -10.61
N PRO A 27 -16.60 1.81 -10.31
CA PRO A 27 -16.83 0.74 -9.33
C PRO A 27 -16.06 -0.54 -9.64
N GLU A 28 -15.91 -0.87 -10.92
CA GLU A 28 -15.17 -2.06 -11.39
C GLU A 28 -13.67 -1.96 -11.07
N GLU A 29 -13.09 -0.78 -11.22
CA GLU A 29 -11.69 -0.53 -10.88
C GLU A 29 -11.43 -0.65 -9.36
N LEU A 30 -12.38 -0.16 -8.53
CA LEU A 30 -12.31 -0.31 -7.08
C LEU A 30 -12.43 -1.77 -6.65
N ALA A 31 -13.32 -2.55 -7.28
CA ALA A 31 -13.47 -3.98 -7.02
C ALA A 31 -12.19 -4.75 -7.38
N ALA A 32 -11.60 -4.47 -8.55
CA ALA A 32 -10.35 -5.08 -8.99
C ALA A 32 -9.20 -4.77 -8.03
N LEU A 33 -9.06 -3.50 -7.60
CA LEU A 33 -8.01 -3.10 -6.65
C LEU A 33 -8.19 -3.80 -5.29
N SER A 34 -9.42 -3.88 -4.79
CA SER A 34 -9.73 -4.55 -3.53
C SER A 34 -9.33 -6.03 -3.54
N ALA A 35 -9.63 -6.74 -4.63
CA ALA A 35 -9.23 -8.14 -4.80
C ALA A 35 -7.70 -8.31 -4.77
N VAL A 36 -6.95 -7.41 -5.40
CA VAL A 36 -5.47 -7.43 -5.37
C VAL A 36 -4.95 -7.17 -3.96
N VAL A 37 -5.46 -6.17 -3.26
CA VAL A 37 -5.03 -5.85 -1.88
C VAL A 37 -5.25 -7.03 -0.94
N LEU A 38 -6.42 -7.67 -0.98
CA LEU A 38 -6.72 -8.85 -0.18
C LEU A 38 -5.81 -10.05 -0.53
N SER A 39 -5.43 -10.18 -1.81
CA SER A 39 -4.50 -11.23 -2.26
C SER A 39 -3.05 -11.02 -1.78
N LEU A 40 -2.65 -9.77 -1.51
CA LEU A 40 -1.31 -9.46 -1.00
C LEU A 40 -1.19 -9.72 0.51
N ASP A 41 -2.29 -9.60 1.25
CA ASP A 41 -2.32 -9.86 2.70
C ASP A 41 -2.12 -11.34 3.03
N SER A 42 -2.38 -12.23 2.07
CA SER A 42 -2.37 -13.69 2.26
C SER A 42 -0.97 -14.34 2.18
N GLY A 43 0.12 -13.57 2.06
CA GLY A 43 1.46 -14.14 2.19
C GLY A 43 2.61 -13.23 1.78
N ALA A 44 3.19 -12.51 2.75
CA ALA A 44 4.48 -11.86 2.56
C ALA A 44 5.60 -12.90 2.62
N ALA A 45 6.34 -13.05 1.52
CA ALA A 45 7.62 -13.77 1.53
C ALA A 45 8.55 -13.16 2.58
N PRO A 46 9.39 -13.97 3.28
CA PRO A 46 10.28 -13.47 4.31
C PRO A 46 11.15 -12.34 3.76
N ALA A 47 11.21 -11.24 4.51
CA ALA A 47 12.00 -10.09 4.11
C ALA A 47 13.48 -10.51 3.95
N PRO A 48 14.15 -10.11 2.86
CA PRO A 48 15.57 -10.39 2.68
C PRO A 48 16.38 -9.77 3.82
N GLU A 49 17.46 -10.43 4.21
CA GLU A 49 18.35 -9.93 5.26
C GLU A 49 18.78 -8.49 4.99
N LYS A 50 18.65 -7.65 6.03
CA LYS A 50 19.05 -6.25 5.94
C LYS A 50 20.57 -6.16 5.94
N PRO A 51 21.19 -5.45 4.98
CA PRO A 51 22.63 -5.23 5.00
C PRO A 51 23.03 -4.48 6.27
N GLY A 52 24.12 -4.89 6.91
CA GLY A 52 24.65 -4.21 8.09
C GLY A 52 25.11 -2.77 7.83
N ALA A 53 25.26 -1.97 8.90
CA ALA A 53 25.58 -0.54 8.83
C ALA A 53 26.83 -0.20 7.99
N ARG A 54 27.88 -1.04 8.05
CA ARG A 54 29.12 -0.86 7.25
C ARG A 54 28.85 -0.89 5.75
N HIS A 55 27.96 -1.78 5.32
CA HIS A 55 27.57 -1.90 3.92
C HIS A 55 26.81 -0.66 3.44
N TRP A 56 26.00 -0.06 4.32
CA TRP A 56 25.29 1.18 4.04
C TRP A 56 26.24 2.38 3.90
N ILE A 57 27.17 2.56 4.86
CA ILE A 57 28.16 3.65 4.84
C ILE A 57 28.98 3.61 3.55
N ARG A 58 29.49 2.42 3.18
CA ARG A 58 30.25 2.22 1.94
C ARG A 58 29.43 2.62 0.71
N ARG A 59 28.15 2.25 0.66
CA ARG A 59 27.26 2.58 -0.46
C ARG A 59 27.02 4.07 -0.60
N GLN A 60 26.86 4.77 0.53
CA GLN A 60 26.67 6.21 0.54
C GLN A 60 27.94 6.94 0.07
N GLN A 61 29.12 6.52 0.52
CA GLN A 61 30.41 7.08 0.09
C GLN A 61 30.62 6.93 -1.43
N LEU A 62 30.17 5.82 -2.01
CA LEU A 62 30.25 5.54 -3.44
C LEU A 62 29.13 6.17 -4.28
N GLN A 63 28.21 6.93 -3.67
CA GLN A 63 27.07 7.56 -4.33
C GLN A 63 26.26 6.61 -5.25
N LEU A 64 26.17 5.32 -4.87
CA LEU A 64 25.46 4.35 -5.70
C LEU A 64 23.96 4.63 -5.68
N ALA A 65 23.32 4.48 -6.85
CA ALA A 65 21.87 4.58 -6.97
C ALA A 65 21.16 3.61 -6.01
N PRO A 66 19.95 3.95 -5.51
CA PRO A 66 19.17 3.06 -4.67
C PRO A 66 18.92 1.75 -5.41
N ARG A 67 19.07 0.60 -4.72
CA ARG A 67 18.68 -0.67 -5.34
C ARG A 67 17.18 -0.61 -5.68
N PRO A 68 16.77 -1.03 -6.89
CA PRO A 68 15.37 -1.14 -7.24
C PRO A 68 14.68 -2.13 -6.30
N GLY A 69 13.42 -1.86 -5.98
CA GLY A 69 12.61 -2.69 -5.12
C GLY A 69 11.89 -1.92 -4.01
N PRO A 70 11.13 -2.63 -3.16
CA PRO A 70 10.25 -2.01 -2.17
C PRO A 70 10.99 -1.03 -1.24
N GLY A 71 10.41 0.15 -1.06
CA GLY A 71 10.96 1.21 -0.22
C GLY A 71 12.21 1.92 -0.78
N SER A 72 12.62 1.66 -2.03
CA SER A 72 13.72 2.40 -2.68
C SER A 72 13.46 3.89 -2.76
N TRP A 73 12.22 4.28 -3.06
CA TRP A 73 11.73 5.66 -3.12
C TRP A 73 11.81 6.41 -1.79
N LYS A 74 11.69 5.73 -0.64
CA LYS A 74 11.92 6.36 0.68
C LYS A 74 13.40 6.74 0.87
N ARG A 75 14.29 6.16 0.07
CA ARG A 75 15.74 6.34 0.14
C ARG A 75 16.29 7.18 -1.02
N SER A 76 15.47 7.52 -2.03
CA SER A 76 15.84 8.55 -2.98
C SER A 76 15.79 9.91 -2.29
N ARG A 77 16.78 10.76 -2.55
CA ARG A 77 16.61 12.20 -2.33
C ARG A 77 15.66 12.68 -3.43
N GLY A 78 14.53 13.29 -3.03
CA GLY A 78 13.59 13.91 -3.97
C GLY A 78 14.26 14.99 -4.81
#